data_AF-A0AAW0WZ92-F1
#
_entry.id   AF-A0AAW0WZ92-F1
#
_cell.length_a   1.000
_cell.length_b   1.000
_cell.length_c   1.000
_cell.angle_alpha   90.00
_cell.angle_beta   90.00
_cell.angle_gamma   90.00
#
_symmetry.space_group_name_H-M   'P 1'
#
loop_
_entity.id
_entity.type
_entity.pdbx_description
1 polymer ?
#
loop_
_entity_poly.entity_id
_entity_poly.type
_entity_poly.pdbx_seq_one_letter_code
_entity_poly.pdbx_strand_id
1 'polypeptide(L)'
;MQPPPRKGNYLKVCKNLHSEQLSKLLAKNQQECDLLEDIRNFTKQRSTIEKNYGEALCKIAANYQNRKIACVPDIRLEDGSEAWNVYSVWRTVLDETEKLGKARLAAVEVFQQNISEDAKQTRLNKIHLGKKFADQLKVIQNELQTQIQDLDRTKKVYYDEEHVAHDAREKASAAEEKLKRKKGS
;
A
#
# COMPACT_ATOMS: atom_id res chain seq x y z
N MET A 1 -22.47 -5.60 -50.03
CA MET A 1 -22.28 -5.53 -48.57
C MET A 1 -20.80 -5.36 -48.31
N GLN A 2 -20.40 -4.26 -47.67
CA GLN A 2 -19.00 -4.00 -47.32
C GLN A 2 -18.60 -4.98 -46.20
N PRO A 3 -17.41 -5.62 -46.25
CA PRO A 3 -17.00 -6.49 -45.16
C PRO A 3 -16.95 -5.68 -43.85
N PRO A 4 -17.36 -6.27 -42.71
CA PRO A 4 -17.38 -5.55 -41.45
C PRO A 4 -15.99 -4.96 -41.18
N PRO A 5 -15.89 -3.76 -40.56
CA PRO A 5 -14.60 -3.17 -40.21
C PRO A 5 -13.79 -4.20 -39.43
N ARG A 6 -12.53 -4.43 -39.82
CA ARG A 6 -11.62 -5.34 -39.10
C ARG A 6 -11.42 -4.80 -37.68
N LYS A 7 -12.32 -5.19 -36.79
CA LYS A 7 -12.26 -4.96 -35.35
C LYS A 7 -10.92 -5.50 -34.87
N GLY A 8 -10.10 -4.60 -34.32
CA GLY A 8 -8.69 -4.86 -34.00
C GLY A 8 -8.50 -6.07 -33.10
N ASN A 9 -7.29 -6.61 -33.10
CA ASN A 9 -6.88 -7.80 -32.33
C ASN A 9 -7.17 -7.61 -30.82
N TYR A 10 -8.37 -8.03 -30.39
CA TYR A 10 -8.87 -7.84 -29.01
C TYR A 10 -7.97 -8.52 -27.99
N LEU A 11 -7.42 -9.68 -28.33
CA LEU A 11 -6.43 -10.37 -27.52
C LEU A 11 -5.19 -9.50 -27.27
N LYS A 12 -4.67 -8.83 -28.30
CA LYS A 12 -3.53 -7.91 -28.17
C LYS A 12 -3.85 -6.73 -27.25
N VAL A 13 -5.02 -6.11 -27.42
CA VAL A 13 -5.46 -5.00 -26.56
C VAL A 13 -5.60 -5.46 -25.11
N CYS A 14 -6.24 -6.60 -24.87
CA CYS A 14 -6.41 -7.19 -23.55
C CYS A 14 -5.07 -7.50 -22.88
N LYS A 15 -4.14 -8.14 -23.59
CA LYS A 15 -2.78 -8.42 -23.09
C LYS A 15 -2.03 -7.16 -22.68
N ASN A 16 -2.08 -6.12 -23.51
CA ASN A 16 -1.44 -4.84 -23.23
C ASN A 16 -2.03 -4.19 -21.96
N LEU A 17 -3.36 -4.15 -21.87
CA LEU A 17 -4.07 -3.60 -20.71
C LEU A 17 -3.74 -4.36 -19.43
N HIS A 18 -3.76 -5.69 -19.46
CA HIS A 18 -3.43 -6.54 -18.30
C HIS A 18 -2.00 -6.31 -17.82
N SER A 19 -1.04 -6.21 -18.75
CA SER A 19 0.35 -5.92 -18.42
C SER A 19 0.51 -4.54 -17.77
N GLU A 20 -0.18 -3.52 -18.29
CA GLU A 20 -0.14 -2.17 -17.73
C GLU A 20 -0.76 -2.12 -16.32
N GLN A 21 -1.92 -2.74 -16.14
CA GLN A 21 -2.61 -2.85 -14.85
C GLN A 21 -1.70 -3.49 -13.79
N LEU A 22 -1.08 -4.62 -14.12
CA LEU A 22 -0.17 -5.32 -13.22
C LEU A 22 1.06 -4.46 -12.88
N SER A 23 1.66 -3.83 -13.89
CA SER A 23 2.84 -2.96 -13.70
C SER A 23 2.53 -1.78 -12.78
N LYS A 24 1.39 -1.11 -12.99
CA LYS A 24 0.97 0.03 -12.15
C LYS A 24 0.67 -0.40 -10.72
N LEU A 25 0.00 -1.54 -10.54
CA LEU A 25 -0.31 -2.08 -9.22
C LEU A 25 0.96 -2.44 -8.45
N LEU A 26 1.91 -3.13 -9.09
CA LEU A 26 3.19 -3.47 -8.48
C LEU A 26 4.01 -2.23 -8.12
N ALA A 27 4.06 -1.23 -9.02
CA ALA A 27 4.74 0.04 -8.76
C ALA A 27 4.15 0.78 -7.57
N LYS A 28 2.81 0.87 -7.47
CA LYS A 28 2.14 1.47 -6.31
C LYS A 28 2.47 0.73 -5.01
N ASN A 29 2.42 -0.61 -5.02
CA ASN A 29 2.76 -1.40 -3.84
C ASN A 29 4.23 -1.19 -3.42
N GLN A 30 5.15 -1.07 -4.38
CA GLN A 30 6.56 -0.78 -4.12
C GLN A 30 6.72 0.60 -3.47
N GLN A 31 6.10 1.64 -4.02
CA GLN A 31 6.15 3.00 -3.46
C GLN A 31 5.64 3.05 -2.01
N GLU A 32 4.57 2.32 -1.69
CA GLU A 32 4.08 2.21 -0.33
C GLU A 32 5.04 1.48 0.61
N CYS A 33 5.75 0.46 0.12
CA CYS A 33 6.80 -0.22 0.88
C CYS A 33 8.01 0.67 1.13
N ASP A 34 8.37 1.51 0.16
CA ASP A 34 9.46 2.47 0.28
C ASP A 34 9.10 3.57 1.30
N LEU A 35 7.87 4.07 1.26
CA LEU A 35 7.36 5.01 2.26
C LEU A 35 7.40 4.43 3.69
N LEU A 36 7.05 3.15 3.86
CA LEU A 36 7.14 2.50 5.18
C LEU A 36 8.58 2.41 5.69
N GLU A 37 9.56 2.20 4.81
CA GLU A 37 10.97 2.21 5.19
C GLU A 37 11.45 3.63 5.54
N ASP A 38 10.97 4.65 4.81
CA ASP A 38 11.29 6.04 5.10
C ASP A 38 10.73 6.48 6.47
N ILE A 39 9.44 6.19 6.74
CA ILE A 39 8.82 6.42 8.06
C ILE A 39 9.63 5.78 9.18
N ARG A 40 10.06 4.53 8.98
CA ARG A 40 10.88 3.80 9.95
C ARG A 40 12.23 4.48 10.17
N ASN A 41 12.94 4.86 9.11
CA ASN A 41 14.25 5.48 9.19
C ASN A 41 14.18 6.87 9.84
N PHE A 42 13.21 7.69 9.44
CA PHE A 42 12.93 8.97 10.05
C PHE A 42 12.67 8.80 11.56
N THR A 43 11.80 7.86 11.93
CA THR A 43 11.45 7.62 13.33
C THR A 43 12.67 7.22 14.15
N LYS A 44 13.53 6.33 13.64
CA LYS A 44 14.78 5.95 14.32
C LYS A 44 15.73 7.13 14.56
N GLN A 45 15.91 7.97 13.54
CA GLN A 45 16.75 9.16 13.66
C GLN A 45 16.18 10.13 14.70
N ARG A 46 14.88 10.40 14.62
CA ARG A 46 14.17 11.23 15.61
C ARG A 46 14.26 10.66 17.02
N SER A 47 14.08 9.34 17.19
CA SER A 47 14.23 8.65 18.48
C SER A 47 15.62 8.80 19.06
N THR A 48 16.67 8.80 18.22
CA THR A 48 18.05 9.03 18.67
C THR A 48 18.23 10.44 19.22
N ILE A 49 17.68 11.45 18.54
CA ILE A 49 17.72 12.85 18.99
C ILE A 49 16.98 13.01 20.32
N GLU A 50 15.76 12.48 20.40
CA GLU A 50 14.93 12.54 21.63
C GLU A 50 15.59 11.80 22.79
N LYS A 51 16.23 10.66 22.54
CA LYS A 51 16.98 9.91 23.55
C LYS A 51 18.12 10.74 24.11
N ASN A 52 18.97 11.30 23.24
CA ASN A 52 20.09 12.14 23.66
C ASN A 52 19.61 13.35 24.47
N TYR A 53 18.49 13.95 24.08
CA TYR A 53 17.93 15.08 24.80
C TYR A 53 17.37 14.67 26.17
N GLY A 54 16.61 13.58 26.25
CA GLY A 54 16.11 13.04 27.51
C GLY A 54 17.23 12.66 28.49
N GLU A 55 18.28 11.99 27.99
CA GLU A 55 19.47 11.65 28.78
C GLU A 55 20.21 12.91 29.27
N ALA A 56 20.35 13.93 28.42
CA ALA A 56 20.97 15.20 28.79
C ALA A 56 20.18 15.91 29.89
N LEU A 57 18.84 15.94 29.81
CA LEU A 57 17.97 16.53 30.84
C LEU A 57 18.12 15.80 32.19
N CYS A 58 18.05 14.47 32.18
CA CYS A 58 18.27 13.68 33.40
C CYS A 58 19.66 13.92 34.00
N LYS A 59 20.70 13.98 33.16
CA LYS A 59 22.08 14.19 33.59
C LYS A 59 22.26 15.57 34.23
N ILE A 60 21.73 16.63 33.63
CA ILE A 60 21.86 17.98 34.23
C ILE A 60 21.07 18.07 35.54
N ALA A 61 19.85 17.51 35.60
CA ALA A 61 19.06 17.50 36.83
C ALA A 61 19.82 16.79 37.97
N ALA A 62 20.30 15.57 37.72
CA ALA A 62 21.05 14.78 38.68
C ALA A 62 22.35 15.48 39.14
N ASN A 63 23.08 16.11 38.21
CA ASN A 63 24.31 16.83 38.52
C ASN A 63 24.08 17.99 39.51
N TYR A 64 22.94 18.68 39.44
CA TYR A 64 22.61 19.79 40.33
C TYR A 64 21.91 19.32 41.62
N GLN A 65 21.12 18.24 41.57
CA GLN A 65 20.54 17.61 42.76
C GLN A 65 21.62 17.07 43.71
N ASN A 66 22.71 16.52 43.17
CA ASN A 66 23.83 15.98 43.94
C ASN A 66 24.75 17.06 44.55
N ARG A 67 24.56 18.34 44.21
CA ARG A 67 25.30 19.42 44.86
C ARG A 67 24.79 19.60 46.29
N LYS A 68 25.70 19.89 47.22
CA LYS A 68 25.31 20.28 48.59
C LYS A 68 24.58 21.63 48.52
N ILE A 69 23.26 21.57 48.47
CA ILE A 69 22.37 22.74 48.61
C ILE A 69 22.08 22.91 50.10
N ALA A 70 22.03 24.16 50.58
CA ALA A 70 21.62 24.45 51.94
C ALA A 70 20.26 23.81 52.22
N CYS A 71 20.20 22.90 53.19
CA CYS A 71 18.95 22.29 53.63
C CYS A 71 18.28 23.27 54.60
N VAL A 72 17.64 24.30 54.06
CA VAL A 72 16.85 25.23 54.86
C VAL A 72 15.54 24.52 55.24
N PRO A 73 15.21 24.42 56.53
CA PRO A 73 13.96 23.80 56.98
C PRO A 73 12.76 24.46 56.30
N ASP A 74 11.73 23.67 55.99
CA ASP A 74 10.49 24.19 55.46
C ASP A 74 9.85 25.14 56.49
N ILE A 75 9.48 26.33 56.04
CA ILE A 75 8.79 27.30 56.89
C ILE A 75 7.31 26.93 56.87
N ARG A 76 6.75 26.57 58.02
CA ARG A 76 5.30 26.40 58.18
C ARG A 76 4.70 27.70 58.65
N LEU A 77 3.69 28.20 57.94
CA LEU A 77 2.94 29.38 58.35
C LEU A 77 1.93 28.99 59.44
N GLU A 78 1.55 29.96 60.28
CA GLU A 78 0.64 29.72 61.43
C GLU A 78 -0.75 29.21 61.01
N ASP A 79 -1.15 29.46 59.77
CA ASP A 79 -2.41 28.99 59.16
C ASP A 79 -2.32 27.55 58.62
N GLY A 80 -1.18 26.88 58.80
CA GLY A 80 -0.92 25.52 58.29
C GLY A 80 -0.53 25.47 56.82
N SER A 81 -0.39 26.62 56.14
CA SER A 81 0.09 26.66 54.76
C SER A 81 1.62 26.49 54.67
N GLU A 82 2.09 25.83 53.61
CA GLU A 82 3.51 25.68 53.34
C GLU A 82 4.07 26.98 52.77
N ALA A 83 5.05 27.59 53.44
CA ALA A 83 5.84 28.66 52.84
C ALA A 83 6.98 28.07 52.01
N TRP A 84 7.01 28.43 50.73
CA TRP A 84 8.05 28.01 49.80
C TRP A 84 9.27 28.89 49.97
N ASN A 85 10.42 28.26 50.19
CA ASN A 85 11.70 28.96 50.14
C ASN A 85 12.35 28.76 48.76
N VAL A 86 13.29 29.63 48.40
CA VAL A 86 13.95 29.58 47.07
C VAL A 86 14.65 28.23 46.80
N TYR A 87 15.08 27.52 47.85
CA TYR A 87 15.72 26.22 47.73
C TYR A 87 14.72 25.10 47.41
N SER A 88 13.50 25.14 47.98
CA SER A 88 12.44 24.19 47.65
C SER A 88 11.93 24.41 46.22
N VAL A 89 11.75 25.66 45.81
CA VAL A 89 11.42 26.01 44.40
C VAL A 89 12.48 25.46 43.45
N TRP A 90 13.76 25.67 43.74
CA TRP A 90 14.85 25.16 42.91
C TRP A 90 14.87 23.62 42.82
N ARG A 91 14.62 22.93 43.94
CA ARG A 91 14.52 21.46 43.95
C ARG A 91 13.38 20.97 43.05
N THR A 92 12.20 21.59 43.12
CA THR A 92 11.07 21.27 42.24
C THR A 92 11.42 21.47 40.75
N VAL A 93 12.18 22.52 40.40
CA VAL A 93 12.64 22.73 39.02
C VAL A 93 13.53 21.57 38.55
N LEU A 94 14.43 21.08 39.41
CA LEU A 94 15.30 19.95 39.09
C LEU A 94 14.50 18.65 38.94
N ASP A 95 13.55 18.38 39.84
CA ASP A 95 12.73 17.19 39.82
C ASP A 95 11.81 17.13 38.59
N GLU A 96 11.18 18.25 38.23
CA GLU A 96 10.36 18.34 37.01
C GLU A 96 11.21 18.27 35.74
N THR A 97 12.46 18.76 35.77
CA THR A 97 13.41 18.58 34.66
C THR A 97 13.78 17.11 34.45
N GLU A 98 14.07 16.38 35.54
CA GLU A 98 14.35 14.95 35.50
C GLU A 98 13.14 14.16 34.99
N LYS A 99 11.94 14.48 35.50
CA LYS A 99 10.68 13.88 35.07
C LYS A 99 10.39 14.11 33.60
N LEU A 100 10.64 15.33 33.08
CA LEU A 100 10.54 15.62 31.65
C LEU A 100 11.53 14.76 30.84
N GLY A 101 12.77 14.61 31.30
CA GLY A 101 13.76 13.73 30.70
C GLY A 101 13.28 12.28 30.62
N LYS A 102 12.80 11.73 31.74
CA LYS A 102 12.23 10.37 31.82
C LYS A 102 11.02 10.18 30.89
N ALA A 103 10.12 11.16 30.83
CA ALA A 103 8.95 11.11 29.94
C ALA A 103 9.35 11.03 28.46
N ARG A 104 10.41 11.77 28.06
CA ARG A 104 10.96 11.68 26.69
C ARG A 104 11.57 10.32 26.41
N LEU A 105 12.30 9.73 27.35
CA LEU A 105 12.88 8.40 27.19
C LEU A 105 11.79 7.32 27.04
N ALA A 106 10.71 7.41 27.82
CA ALA A 106 9.56 6.53 27.64
C ALA A 106 8.90 6.71 26.27
N ALA A 107 8.77 7.95 25.77
CA ALA A 107 8.24 8.22 24.44
C ALA A 107 9.12 7.61 23.32
N VAL A 108 10.44 7.58 23.49
CA VAL A 108 11.37 6.93 22.55
C VAL A 108 11.08 5.43 22.43
N GLU A 109 10.82 4.74 23.54
CA GLU A 109 10.45 3.32 23.55
C GLU A 109 9.15 3.10 22.76
N VAL A 110 8.16 3.97 22.95
CA VAL A 110 6.89 3.95 22.20
C VAL A 110 7.14 4.16 20.70
N PHE A 111 7.97 5.12 20.29
CA PHE A 111 8.31 5.33 18.88
C PHE A 111 9.04 4.14 18.27
N GLN A 112 9.86 3.44 19.04
CA GLN A 112 10.56 2.25 18.57
C GLN A 112 9.59 1.09 18.35
N GLN A 113 8.70 0.82 19.32
CA GLN A 113 7.76 -0.32 19.25
C GLN A 113 6.61 -0.04 18.27
N ASN A 114 5.85 1.03 18.50
CA ASN A 114 4.56 1.27 17.84
C ASN A 114 4.67 2.01 16.50
N ILE A 115 5.88 2.41 16.10
CA ILE A 115 6.10 3.08 14.82
C ILE A 115 7.19 2.35 14.03
N SER A 116 8.40 2.22 14.57
CA SER A 116 9.52 1.63 13.81
C SER A 116 9.35 0.13 13.54
N GLU A 117 8.97 -0.67 14.55
CA GLU A 117 8.75 -2.10 14.35
C GLU A 117 7.42 -2.39 13.66
N ASP A 118 6.36 -1.63 13.96
CA ASP A 118 5.08 -1.75 13.24
C ASP A 118 5.20 -1.41 11.75
N ALA A 119 5.95 -0.36 11.37
CA ALA A 119 6.21 -0.02 9.97
C ALA A 119 6.96 -1.14 9.26
N LYS A 120 7.97 -1.72 9.92
CA LYS A 120 8.73 -2.87 9.40
C LYS A 120 7.83 -4.09 9.18
N GLN A 121 7.00 -4.44 10.16
CA GLN A 121 6.10 -5.59 10.05
C GLN A 121 5.03 -5.37 8.96
N THR A 122 4.46 -4.17 8.91
CA THR A 122 3.50 -3.77 7.88
C THR A 122 4.11 -3.88 6.48
N ARG A 123 5.37 -3.44 6.32
CA ARG A 123 6.12 -3.55 5.05
C ARG A 123 6.31 -5.00 4.63
N LEU A 124 6.74 -5.87 5.54
CA LEU A 124 6.90 -7.31 5.26
C LEU A 124 5.57 -7.95 4.82
N ASN A 125 4.50 -7.62 5.53
CA ASN A 125 3.15 -8.09 5.19
C ASN A 125 2.71 -7.60 3.80
N LYS A 126 2.95 -6.32 3.46
CA LYS A 126 2.65 -5.76 2.14
C LYS A 126 3.43 -6.41 1.02
N ILE A 127 4.73 -6.69 1.21
CA ILE A 127 5.54 -7.41 0.22
C ILE A 127 4.97 -8.80 -0.02
N HIS A 128 4.66 -9.53 1.05
CA HIS A 128 4.11 -10.87 0.97
C HIS A 128 2.75 -10.91 0.28
N LEU A 129 1.80 -10.09 0.75
CA LEU A 129 0.46 -10.01 0.18
C LEU A 129 0.45 -9.47 -1.25
N GLY A 130 1.28 -8.46 -1.54
CA GLY A 130 1.44 -7.89 -2.87
C GLY A 130 1.86 -8.95 -3.90
N LYS A 131 2.82 -9.81 -3.55
CA LYS A 131 3.23 -10.94 -4.40
C LYS A 131 2.08 -11.93 -4.60
N LYS A 132 1.44 -12.35 -3.50
CA LYS A 132 0.31 -13.31 -3.54
C LYS A 132 -0.82 -12.83 -4.46
N PHE A 133 -1.27 -11.60 -4.30
CA PHE A 133 -2.37 -11.06 -5.08
C PHE A 133 -1.99 -10.75 -6.53
N ALA A 134 -0.74 -10.33 -6.78
CA ALA A 134 -0.24 -10.16 -8.15
C ALA A 134 -0.22 -11.48 -8.93
N ASP A 135 0.18 -12.58 -8.28
CA ASP A 135 0.18 -13.90 -8.91
C ASP A 135 -1.24 -14.43 -9.15
N GLN A 136 -2.17 -14.21 -8.21
CA GLN A 136 -3.60 -14.52 -8.41
C GLN A 136 -4.21 -13.72 -9.57
N LEU A 137 -3.90 -12.41 -9.65
CA LEU A 137 -4.39 -11.56 -10.73
C LEU A 137 -3.91 -12.04 -12.10
N LYS A 138 -2.63 -12.45 -12.22
CA LYS A 138 -2.10 -13.00 -13.47
C LYS A 138 -2.86 -14.24 -13.93
N VAL A 139 -3.25 -15.12 -13.01
CA VAL A 139 -4.02 -16.33 -13.33
C VAL A 139 -5.36 -15.95 -13.96
N ILE A 140 -6.13 -15.09 -13.28
CA ILE A 140 -7.44 -14.60 -13.77
C ILE A 140 -7.29 -13.87 -15.12
N GLN A 141 -6.25 -13.04 -15.25
CA GLN A 141 -5.94 -12.33 -16.49
C GLN A 141 -5.64 -13.28 -17.65
N ASN A 142 -4.92 -14.38 -17.40
CA ASN A 142 -4.61 -15.40 -18.42
C ASN A 142 -5.84 -16.22 -18.81
N GLU A 143 -6.72 -16.53 -17.86
CA GLU A 143 -8.01 -17.20 -18.15
C GLU A 143 -8.85 -16.34 -19.10
N LEU A 144 -9.00 -15.05 -18.82
CA LEU A 144 -9.74 -14.14 -19.70
C LEU A 144 -9.10 -14.03 -21.10
N GLN A 145 -7.77 -13.96 -21.17
CA GLN A 145 -7.07 -13.96 -22.46
C GLN A 145 -7.35 -15.24 -23.28
N THR A 146 -7.42 -16.39 -22.60
CA THR A 146 -7.77 -17.67 -23.24
C THR A 146 -9.20 -17.63 -23.77
N GLN A 147 -10.16 -17.15 -22.98
CA GLN A 147 -11.56 -17.01 -23.42
C GLN A 147 -11.71 -16.07 -24.63
N ILE A 148 -10.97 -14.96 -24.66
CA ILE A 148 -10.96 -14.05 -25.82
C ILE A 148 -10.40 -14.74 -27.06
N GLN A 149 -9.31 -15.51 -26.91
CA GLN A 149 -8.71 -16.25 -28.00
C GLN A 149 -9.66 -17.31 -28.57
N ASP A 150 -10.37 -18.05 -27.72
CA ASP A 150 -11.32 -19.07 -28.14
C ASP A 150 -12.56 -18.46 -28.79
N LEU A 151 -13.02 -17.30 -28.33
CA LEU A 151 -14.08 -16.54 -28.98
C LEU A 151 -13.68 -16.09 -30.38
N ASP A 152 -12.47 -15.56 -30.57
CA ASP A 152 -11.96 -15.15 -31.89
C ASP A 152 -11.86 -16.36 -32.84
N ARG A 153 -11.44 -17.53 -32.35
CA ARG A 153 -11.41 -18.77 -33.12
C ARG A 153 -12.82 -19.21 -33.53
N THR A 154 -13.75 -19.25 -32.58
CA THR A 154 -15.14 -19.69 -32.81
C THR A 154 -15.86 -18.77 -33.78
N LYS A 155 -15.64 -17.45 -33.66
CA LYS A 155 -16.18 -16.45 -34.58
C LYS A 155 -15.69 -16.64 -36.02
N LYS A 156 -14.43 -17.02 -36.21
CA LYS A 156 -13.90 -17.35 -37.54
C LYS A 156 -14.62 -18.55 -38.13
N VAL A 157 -14.73 -19.64 -37.37
CA VAL A 157 -15.45 -20.86 -37.79
C VAL A 157 -16.89 -20.54 -38.17
N TYR A 158 -17.59 -19.75 -37.36
CA TYR A 158 -18.96 -19.32 -37.63
C TYR A 158 -19.09 -18.61 -38.98
N TYR A 159 -18.20 -17.65 -39.29
CA TYR A 159 -18.26 -16.95 -40.58
C TYR A 159 -17.90 -17.85 -41.77
N ASP A 160 -16.96 -18.77 -41.59
CA ASP A 160 -16.60 -19.74 -42.63
C ASP A 160 -17.80 -20.67 -42.94
N GLU A 161 -18.51 -21.15 -41.91
CA GLU A 161 -19.73 -21.97 -42.05
C GLU A 161 -20.91 -21.18 -42.63
N GLU A 162 -21.12 -19.93 -42.20
CA GLU A 162 -22.15 -19.04 -42.73
C GLU A 162 -21.95 -18.83 -44.24
N HIS A 163 -20.70 -18.61 -44.67
CA HIS A 163 -20.37 -18.43 -46.09
C HIS A 163 -20.67 -19.69 -46.91
N VAL A 164 -20.24 -20.87 -46.43
CA VAL A 164 -20.53 -22.16 -47.09
C VAL A 164 -22.04 -22.42 -47.19
N ALA A 165 -22.79 -22.13 -46.13
CA ALA A 165 -24.25 -22.30 -46.12
C ALA A 165 -24.94 -21.36 -47.11
N HIS A 166 -24.47 -20.12 -47.24
CA HIS A 166 -24.98 -19.16 -48.23
C HIS A 166 -24.75 -19.66 -49.66
N ASP A 167 -23.52 -20.05 -49.98
CA ASP A 167 -23.14 -20.57 -51.29
C ASP A 167 -23.94 -21.84 -51.67
N ALA A 168 -24.18 -22.72 -50.71
CA ALA A 168 -24.99 -23.93 -50.92
C ALA A 168 -26.46 -23.57 -51.25
N ARG A 169 -27.05 -22.60 -50.54
CA ARG A 169 -28.42 -22.12 -50.82
C ARG A 169 -28.54 -21.48 -52.20
N GLU A 170 -27.57 -20.66 -52.61
CA GLU A 170 -27.56 -20.05 -53.95
C GLU A 170 -27.49 -21.12 -55.05
N LYS A 171 -26.61 -22.11 -54.90
CA LYS A 171 -26.48 -23.23 -55.85
C LYS A 171 -27.76 -24.06 -55.93
N ALA A 172 -28.39 -24.36 -54.79
CA ALA A 172 -29.65 -25.09 -54.74
C ALA A 172 -30.77 -24.32 -55.47
N SER A 173 -30.92 -23.02 -55.18
CA SER A 173 -31.90 -22.15 -55.85
C SER A 173 -31.69 -22.11 -57.38
N ALA A 174 -30.44 -21.94 -57.83
CA ALA A 174 -30.12 -21.94 -59.26
C ALA A 174 -30.41 -23.29 -59.94
N ALA A 175 -30.21 -24.41 -59.24
CA ALA A 175 -30.54 -25.73 -59.74
C ALA A 175 -32.06 -25.94 -59.85
N GLU A 176 -32.83 -25.48 -58.86
CA GLU A 176 -34.30 -25.52 -58.89
C GLU A 176 -34.88 -24.68 -60.03
N GLU A 177 -34.36 -23.47 -60.27
CA GLU A 177 -34.79 -22.64 -61.40
C GLU A 177 -34.53 -23.32 -62.74
N LYS A 178 -33.35 -23.93 -62.92
CA LYS A 178 -33.02 -24.71 -64.12
C LYS A 178 -33.97 -25.89 -64.32
N LEU A 179 -34.32 -26.61 -63.25
CA LEU A 179 -35.27 -27.71 -63.30
C LEU A 179 -36.68 -27.26 -63.66
N LYS A 180 -37.15 -26.14 -63.09
CA LYS A 180 -38.46 -25.55 -63.43
C LYS A 180 -38.54 -25.16 -64.91
N ARG A 181 -37.48 -24.54 -65.46
CA ARG A 181 -37.41 -24.20 -66.89
C ARG A 181 -37.46 -25.44 -67.79
N LYS A 182 -36.85 -26.56 -67.39
CA LYS A 182 -36.88 -27.82 -68.15
C LYS A 182 -38.23 -28.54 -68.11
N LYS A 183 -39.03 -28.36 -67.04
CA LYS A 183 -40.36 -29.00 -66.91
C LYS A 183 -41.50 -28.19 -67.55
N GLY A 184 -41.26 -26.92 -67.88
CA GLY A 184 -42.23 -26.03 -68.54
C GLY A 184 -42.07 -25.93 -70.06
N SER A 185 -41.21 -26.76 -70.65
CA SER A 185 -41.06 -26.99 -72.10
C SER A 185 -41.46 -28.43 -72.42
#